data_AF-A0A1I4EZZ4-F1
#
_entry.id   AF-A0A1I4EZZ4-F1
#
_cell.length_a   1.000
_cell.length_b   1.000
_cell.length_c   1.000
_cell.angle_alpha   90.00
_cell.angle_beta   90.00
_cell.angle_gamma   90.00
#
_symmetry.space_group_name_H-M   'P 1'
#
loop_
_entity.id
_entity.type
_entity.pdbx_description
1 polymer ?
#
loop_
_entity_poly.entity_id
_entity_poly.type
_entity_poly.pdbx_seq_one_letter_code
_entity_poly.pdbx_strand_id
1 'polypeptide(L)'
;MRKIVLVAACLLLGIVAYWGQQRWQNASLAITTLAAESDPPNSTLTWWSTQIDSAVEKQEWRLAADYTSRKAAFYRDKNELSQADTLEQLSRQYADKEPDKLLMQSASESAAISTDSHVTLEAYVSVPAAPHAQLAKFEPVTGVYLGMLGADKRVAFNWKQIEPVYGRTHAMYLTYVGWRKVQTQTNSYFPIQQADNVKAMGGSLQIGWEPRYGLDDVLDDEYVRTFAKEAKASGIPVFLRYASEMNGAWVPWYGDPVKYIEKFQLIHKIMKEEAPNVVMVWSPNFMPMDNIDAYYPGDDYVDWIGYSLYAIDGPQSASDDKSGFLQSFRPLSEAYPNKPIMISESGVSHYNLIKNESYERWAEDQLGDLYAYLPRLYPRVKAITYFNFSKERAVRSNMEAVYDLGENAFADRLYQRLIQSDFYLSQVKEQAQTKENIMYKPLTQASRSSVQGKHKVFTYVSMPHSDQPFAVGYSQAGKQLSISHELPWEVDLDFAKLDPAQPLTITAYSRSMEKLAEQQVPLPK
;
A
#
# COMPACT_ATOMS: atom_id res chain seq x y z
N MET A 1 78.03 -3.88 -24.07
CA MET A 1 76.81 -4.66 -24.39
C MET A 1 75.62 -4.03 -23.67
N ARG A 2 74.65 -3.55 -24.46
CA ARG A 2 73.22 -3.26 -24.17
C ARG A 2 72.87 -2.67 -22.79
N LYS A 3 72.93 -1.34 -22.67
CA LYS A 3 71.82 -0.33 -22.53
C LYS A 3 71.28 -0.19 -21.08
N ILE A 4 71.79 0.77 -20.27
CA ILE A 4 71.33 2.19 -20.05
C ILE A 4 70.04 2.23 -19.21
N VAL A 5 70.06 2.51 -17.88
CA VAL A 5 70.27 3.78 -17.14
C VAL A 5 69.20 4.84 -17.42
N LEU A 6 68.44 5.15 -16.36
CA LEU A 6 67.77 6.40 -15.95
C LEU A 6 67.15 7.31 -17.03
N VAL A 7 65.93 7.80 -16.76
CA VAL A 7 65.69 9.19 -16.38
C VAL A 7 64.27 9.34 -15.85
N ALA A 8 64.18 10.01 -14.69
CA ALA A 8 62.97 10.52 -14.10
C ALA A 8 62.25 11.50 -15.03
N ALA A 9 60.98 11.25 -15.33
CA ALA A 9 59.95 12.25 -15.64
C ALA A 9 58.67 11.54 -16.12
N CYS A 10 57.91 10.91 -15.23
CA CYS A 10 56.50 10.55 -15.48
C CYS A 10 55.70 10.30 -14.18
N LEU A 11 56.17 10.84 -13.04
CA LEU A 11 55.43 10.84 -11.77
C LEU A 11 54.51 12.07 -11.61
N LEU A 12 54.26 12.82 -12.69
CA LEU A 12 53.42 14.03 -12.66
C LEU A 12 52.35 14.10 -13.78
N LEU A 13 52.09 13.01 -14.50
CA LEU A 13 51.02 12.95 -15.51
C LEU A 13 50.05 11.76 -15.36
N GLY A 14 50.12 11.02 -14.25
CA GLY A 14 49.13 9.99 -13.87
C GLY A 14 48.11 10.43 -12.82
N ILE A 15 48.30 11.60 -12.19
CA ILE A 15 47.46 12.11 -11.08
C ILE A 15 46.52 13.24 -11.54
N VAL A 16 46.62 13.72 -12.79
CA VAL A 16 45.73 14.77 -13.32
C VAL A 16 44.64 14.23 -14.25
N ALA A 17 44.77 13.02 -14.81
CA ALA A 17 43.74 12.40 -15.65
C ALA A 17 42.70 11.57 -14.87
N TYR A 18 42.91 11.30 -13.58
CA TYR A 18 41.92 10.63 -12.71
C TYR A 18 41.05 11.63 -11.90
N TRP A 19 41.43 12.92 -11.88
CA TRP A 19 40.72 13.98 -11.16
C TRP A 19 39.97 14.98 -12.07
N GLY A 20 39.94 14.72 -13.38
CA GLY A 20 39.22 15.54 -14.39
C GLY A 20 37.86 14.99 -14.82
N GLN A 21 37.54 13.72 -14.51
CA GLN A 21 36.30 13.05 -14.97
C GLN A 21 35.22 12.90 -13.89
N GLN A 22 35.46 13.37 -12.66
CA GLN A 22 34.47 13.43 -11.57
C GLN A 22 34.05 14.86 -11.17
N ARG A 23 34.31 15.85 -12.02
CA ARG A 23 33.98 17.27 -11.72
C ARG A 23 32.83 17.87 -12.53
N TRP A 24 32.00 17.02 -13.14
CA TRP A 24 30.74 17.43 -13.77
C TRP A 24 29.58 16.51 -13.35
N GLN A 25 29.36 16.32 -12.05
CA GLN A 25 28.06 15.85 -11.52
C GLN A 25 27.66 16.42 -10.14
N ASN A 26 28.37 17.43 -9.62
CA ASN A 26 27.94 18.15 -8.42
C ASN A 26 27.93 19.65 -8.71
N ALA A 27 26.99 20.09 -9.56
CA ALA A 27 26.42 21.41 -9.42
C ALA A 27 25.06 21.20 -8.75
N SER A 28 25.05 21.35 -7.43
CA SER A 28 23.83 21.59 -6.68
C SER A 28 23.20 22.85 -7.26
N LEU A 29 22.09 22.69 -8.00
CA LEU A 29 21.09 23.74 -8.10
C LEU A 29 20.46 23.85 -6.71
N ALA A 30 21.17 24.51 -5.79
CA ALA A 30 20.60 25.08 -4.61
C ALA A 30 19.64 26.19 -5.07
N ILE A 31 18.42 25.80 -5.41
CA ILE A 31 17.30 26.72 -5.36
C ILE A 31 17.06 26.92 -3.87
N THR A 32 17.58 28.02 -3.34
CA THR A 32 17.15 28.55 -2.05
C THR A 32 15.68 28.90 -2.18
N THR A 33 14.80 27.94 -1.92
CA THR A 33 13.39 28.21 -1.71
C THR A 33 13.26 28.74 -0.29
N LEU A 34 12.95 30.02 -0.20
CA LEU A 34 12.41 30.62 1.01
C LEU A 34 11.29 29.70 1.53
N ALA A 35 11.36 29.36 2.82
CA ALA A 35 10.29 28.66 3.51
C ALA A 35 9.03 29.53 3.44
N ALA A 36 8.15 29.20 2.48
CA ALA A 36 6.78 29.64 2.46
C ALA A 36 5.95 28.48 3.02
N GLU A 37 5.23 28.73 4.11
CA GLU A 37 4.02 27.97 4.43
C GLU A 37 3.16 27.97 3.17
N SER A 38 3.09 26.83 2.49
CA SER A 38 2.32 26.66 1.26
C SER A 38 1.36 25.50 1.43
N ASP A 39 0.09 25.82 1.22
CA ASP A 39 -0.98 24.85 0.97
C ASP A 39 -0.53 23.78 -0.06
N PRO A 40 -1.06 22.54 0.03
CA PRO A 40 -0.46 21.38 -0.61
C PRO A 40 -0.38 21.52 -2.13
N PRO A 41 0.67 20.99 -2.79
CA PRO A 41 0.77 21.03 -4.23
C PRO A 41 -0.34 20.17 -4.87
N ASN A 42 -0.87 20.69 -5.98
CA ASN A 42 -1.72 20.05 -6.99
C ASN A 42 -3.24 20.11 -6.83
N SER A 43 -3.85 21.02 -7.61
CA SER A 43 -5.13 20.68 -8.25
C SER A 43 -4.95 19.39 -9.07
N THR A 44 -5.93 18.48 -9.03
CA THR A 44 -5.90 17.19 -9.77
C THR A 44 -5.47 17.36 -11.23
N LEU A 45 -5.92 18.44 -11.89
CA LEU A 45 -5.52 18.81 -13.26
C LEU A 45 -4.02 19.08 -13.44
N THR A 46 -3.40 19.77 -12.48
CA THR A 46 -1.95 20.06 -12.51
C THR A 46 -1.18 18.77 -12.43
N TRP A 47 -1.54 17.90 -11.48
CA TRP A 47 -0.91 16.59 -11.32
C TRP A 47 -1.05 15.74 -12.58
N TRP A 48 -2.25 15.63 -13.15
CA TRP A 48 -2.46 14.91 -14.41
C TRP A 48 -1.64 15.47 -15.56
N SER A 49 -1.53 16.80 -15.68
CA SER A 49 -0.70 17.41 -16.72
C SER A 49 0.77 17.01 -16.56
N THR A 50 1.31 17.02 -15.34
CA THR A 50 2.65 16.51 -15.05
C THR A 50 2.81 15.02 -15.40
N GLN A 51 1.79 14.19 -15.13
CA GLN A 51 1.84 12.77 -15.50
C GLN A 51 1.81 12.57 -17.02
N ILE A 52 1.01 13.34 -17.76
CA ILE A 52 0.96 13.31 -19.23
C ILE A 52 2.34 13.69 -19.79
N ASP A 53 2.92 14.80 -19.34
CA ASP A 53 4.21 15.29 -19.82
C ASP A 53 5.32 14.27 -19.56
N SER A 54 5.40 13.73 -18.34
CA SER A 54 6.37 12.68 -18.00
C SER A 54 6.16 11.40 -18.80
N ALA A 55 4.91 11.01 -19.06
CA ALA A 55 4.61 9.80 -19.81
C ALA A 55 5.00 9.96 -21.28
N VAL A 56 4.73 11.12 -21.88
CA VAL A 56 5.15 11.44 -23.26
C VAL A 56 6.67 11.46 -23.39
N GLU A 57 7.38 12.07 -22.45
CA GLU A 57 8.85 12.13 -22.43
C GLU A 57 9.47 10.72 -22.38
N LYS A 58 8.91 9.84 -21.54
CA LYS A 58 9.38 8.46 -21.35
C LYS A 58 8.81 7.47 -22.36
N GLN A 59 7.95 7.93 -23.27
CA GLN A 59 7.23 7.08 -24.23
C GLN A 59 6.33 6.02 -23.56
N GLU A 60 5.81 6.32 -22.37
CA GLU A 60 4.79 5.54 -21.65
C GLU A 60 3.39 5.84 -22.24
N TRP A 61 3.16 5.45 -23.49
CA TRP A 61 2.00 5.92 -24.27
C TRP A 61 0.64 5.52 -23.66
N ARG A 62 0.55 4.32 -23.08
CA ARG A 62 -0.64 3.89 -22.30
C ARG A 62 -0.98 4.82 -21.13
N LEU A 63 0.01 5.33 -20.39
CA LEU A 63 -0.23 6.30 -19.31
C LEU A 63 -0.59 7.68 -19.87
N ALA A 64 0.08 8.12 -20.95
CA ALA A 64 -0.22 9.39 -21.59
C ALA A 64 -1.68 9.41 -22.09
N ALA A 65 -2.14 8.33 -22.73
CA ALA A 65 -3.53 8.17 -23.14
C ALA A 65 -4.49 8.19 -21.94
N ASP A 66 -4.21 7.40 -20.89
CA ASP A 66 -5.08 7.35 -19.71
C ASP A 66 -5.28 8.73 -19.07
N TYR A 67 -4.20 9.41 -18.67
CA TYR A 67 -4.32 10.72 -18.03
C TYR A 67 -4.92 11.79 -18.95
N THR A 68 -4.65 11.71 -20.27
CA THR A 68 -5.27 12.63 -21.23
C THR A 68 -6.78 12.43 -21.28
N SER A 69 -7.26 11.18 -21.30
CA SER A 69 -8.71 10.88 -21.24
C SER A 69 -9.34 11.28 -19.90
N ARG A 70 -8.64 11.14 -18.77
CA ARG A 70 -9.10 11.65 -17.46
C ARG A 70 -9.29 13.17 -17.52
N LYS A 71 -8.33 13.87 -18.14
CA LYS A 71 -8.42 15.33 -18.36
C LYS A 71 -9.60 15.69 -19.26
N ALA A 72 -9.84 14.93 -20.33
CA ALA A 72 -11.00 15.11 -21.20
C ALA A 72 -12.32 14.98 -20.43
N ALA A 73 -12.45 13.94 -19.60
CA ALA A 73 -13.63 13.70 -18.79
C ALA A 73 -13.88 14.81 -17.74
N PHE A 74 -12.82 15.34 -17.12
CA PHE A 74 -12.95 16.55 -16.28
C PHE A 74 -13.51 17.75 -17.06
N TYR A 75 -13.07 17.98 -18.30
CA TYR A 75 -13.63 19.08 -19.11
C TYR A 75 -15.08 18.82 -19.54
N ARG A 76 -15.50 17.55 -19.68
CA ARG A 76 -16.93 17.21 -19.84
C ARG A 76 -17.75 17.58 -18.61
N ASP A 77 -17.27 17.27 -17.41
CA ASP A 77 -17.89 17.70 -16.15
C ASP A 77 -18.07 19.23 -16.10
N LYS A 78 -17.10 20.00 -16.61
CA LYS A 78 -17.18 21.46 -16.71
C LYS A 78 -18.00 21.98 -17.89
N ASN A 79 -18.61 21.10 -18.68
CA ASN A 79 -19.35 21.42 -19.91
C ASN A 79 -18.49 22.15 -20.98
N GLU A 80 -17.18 21.93 -20.97
CA GLU A 80 -16.20 22.46 -21.94
C GLU A 80 -15.96 21.44 -23.07
N LEU A 81 -17.03 21.10 -23.80
CA LEU A 81 -17.06 19.96 -24.72
C LEU A 81 -16.00 20.01 -25.84
N SER A 82 -15.73 21.18 -26.41
CA SER A 82 -14.72 21.31 -27.47
C SER A 82 -13.30 20.99 -26.97
N GLN A 83 -12.99 21.34 -25.73
CA GLN A 83 -11.72 21.01 -25.10
C GLN A 83 -11.64 19.52 -24.76
N ALA A 84 -12.73 18.96 -24.23
CA ALA A 84 -12.85 17.53 -23.98
C ALA A 84 -12.64 16.70 -25.26
N ASP A 85 -13.27 17.07 -26.37
CA ASP A 85 -13.14 16.36 -27.65
C ASP A 85 -11.70 16.42 -28.21
N THR A 86 -11.05 17.58 -28.08
CA THR A 86 -9.64 17.75 -28.48
C THR A 86 -8.73 16.82 -27.68
N LEU A 87 -8.93 16.75 -26.37
CA LEU A 87 -8.15 15.87 -25.50
C LEU A 87 -8.45 14.39 -25.77
N GLU A 88 -9.70 14.03 -26.07
CA GLU A 88 -10.06 12.65 -26.41
C GLU A 88 -9.42 12.20 -27.73
N GLN A 89 -9.31 13.10 -28.70
CA GLN A 89 -8.56 12.85 -29.93
C GLN A 89 -7.07 12.66 -29.64
N LEU A 90 -6.48 13.51 -28.79
CA LEU A 90 -5.07 13.39 -28.39
C LEU A 90 -4.81 12.09 -27.61
N SER A 91 -5.72 11.69 -26.72
CA SER A 91 -5.67 10.41 -26.00
C SER A 91 -5.60 9.24 -26.97
N ARG A 92 -6.46 9.22 -27.99
CA ARG A 92 -6.44 8.20 -29.06
C ARG A 92 -5.13 8.21 -29.83
N GLN A 93 -4.58 9.37 -30.15
CA GLN A 93 -3.26 9.49 -30.80
C GLN A 93 -2.12 8.92 -29.95
N TYR A 94 -2.18 9.06 -28.62
CA TYR A 94 -1.21 8.40 -27.75
C TYR A 94 -1.42 6.89 -27.73
N ALA A 95 -2.67 6.41 -27.60
CA ALA A 95 -2.98 4.98 -27.64
C ALA A 95 -2.50 4.31 -28.94
N ASP A 96 -2.64 4.98 -30.09
CA ASP A 96 -2.18 4.48 -31.40
C ASP A 96 -0.64 4.32 -31.50
N LYS A 97 0.13 4.99 -30.64
CA LYS A 97 1.60 4.86 -30.57
C LYS A 97 2.07 3.67 -29.74
N GLU A 98 1.18 3.00 -29.01
CA GLU A 98 1.55 1.88 -28.15
C GLU A 98 2.00 0.67 -29.02
N PRO A 99 3.27 0.24 -28.90
CA PRO A 99 3.79 -0.87 -29.70
C PRO A 99 3.18 -2.22 -29.30
N ASP A 100 2.82 -2.38 -28.03
CA ASP A 100 2.20 -3.59 -27.50
C ASP A 100 0.66 -3.49 -27.57
N LYS A 101 0.10 -3.91 -28.71
CA LYS A 101 -1.36 -3.99 -28.88
C LYS A 101 -1.99 -5.16 -28.11
N LEU A 102 -1.19 -6.03 -27.48
CA LEU A 102 -1.61 -7.33 -26.97
C LEU A 102 -1.98 -7.36 -25.47
N LEU A 103 -1.88 -6.27 -24.72
CA LEU A 103 -2.08 -6.31 -23.25
C LEU A 103 -3.18 -5.39 -22.70
N MET A 104 -4.03 -4.81 -23.54
CA MET A 104 -5.22 -4.05 -23.11
C MET A 104 -6.50 -4.91 -23.10
N GLN A 105 -6.49 -6.09 -22.49
CA GLN A 105 -7.74 -6.67 -21.99
C GLN A 105 -7.99 -6.14 -20.58
N SER A 106 -8.56 -4.93 -20.49
CA SER A 106 -9.35 -4.42 -19.34
C SER A 106 -9.61 -2.90 -19.47
N ALA A 107 -9.82 -2.41 -20.68
CA ALA A 107 -10.50 -1.15 -20.89
C ALA A 107 -11.43 -1.31 -22.11
N SER A 108 -12.35 -2.26 -22.04
CA SER A 108 -13.64 -1.95 -22.64
C SER A 108 -14.13 -0.72 -21.89
N GLU A 109 -14.16 0.42 -22.58
CA GLU A 109 -15.21 1.42 -22.34
C GLU A 109 -16.44 0.65 -21.92
N SER A 110 -16.80 0.74 -20.63
CA SER A 110 -17.99 0.16 -20.03
C SER A 110 -18.57 -0.99 -20.86
N ALA A 111 -18.19 -2.24 -20.56
CA ALA A 111 -19.17 -3.30 -20.78
C ALA A 111 -20.41 -2.78 -20.07
N ALA A 112 -21.43 -2.40 -20.86
CA ALA A 112 -22.59 -1.66 -20.39
C ALA A 112 -23.01 -2.34 -19.11
N ILE A 113 -22.82 -1.65 -17.98
CA ILE A 113 -23.08 -2.22 -16.68
C ILE A 113 -24.53 -2.69 -16.76
N SER A 114 -24.71 -4.01 -16.81
CA SER A 114 -26.04 -4.60 -16.94
C SER A 114 -26.89 -3.97 -15.87
N THR A 115 -28.07 -3.48 -16.23
CA THR A 115 -29.00 -2.78 -15.33
C THR A 115 -29.43 -3.62 -14.11
N ASP A 116 -28.98 -4.88 -14.01
CA ASP A 116 -29.11 -5.78 -12.86
C ASP A 116 -27.92 -5.72 -11.86
N SER A 117 -26.89 -4.90 -12.07
CA SER A 117 -25.73 -4.85 -11.16
C SER A 117 -26.01 -4.04 -9.88
N HIS A 118 -25.74 -4.64 -8.72
CA HIS A 118 -25.81 -4.01 -7.41
C HIS A 118 -24.64 -3.04 -7.16
N VAL A 119 -24.65 -1.85 -7.77
CA VAL A 119 -23.72 -0.78 -7.38
C VAL A 119 -24.20 -0.14 -6.08
N THR A 120 -23.38 -0.16 -5.03
CA THR A 120 -23.70 0.49 -3.74
C THR A 120 -22.78 1.65 -3.46
N LEU A 121 -23.34 2.76 -2.95
CA LEU A 121 -22.60 3.98 -2.63
C LEU A 121 -22.69 4.27 -1.14
N GLU A 122 -21.60 4.08 -0.41
CA GLU A 122 -21.56 4.33 1.03
C GLU A 122 -20.68 5.54 1.35
N ALA A 123 -21.29 6.63 1.82
CA ALA A 123 -20.54 7.81 2.29
C ALA A 123 -20.01 7.62 3.70
N TYR A 124 -18.77 8.07 3.89
CA TYR A 124 -18.07 8.14 5.15
C TYR A 124 -17.60 9.57 5.39
N VAL A 125 -17.66 10.03 6.63
CA VAL A 125 -17.29 11.38 7.04
C VAL A 125 -16.19 11.33 8.10
N SER A 126 -15.23 12.25 7.99
CA SER A 126 -14.21 12.44 9.01
C SER A 126 -14.83 12.90 10.32
N VAL A 127 -14.38 12.33 11.42
CA VAL A 127 -14.66 12.81 12.78
C VAL A 127 -13.34 12.89 13.56
N PRO A 128 -13.24 13.75 14.58
CA PRO A 128 -12.09 13.76 15.46
C PRO A 128 -11.84 12.36 16.03
N ALA A 129 -10.59 11.89 15.98
CA ALA A 129 -10.25 10.61 16.56
C ALA A 129 -10.36 10.69 18.10
N ALA A 130 -11.05 9.72 18.69
CA ALA A 130 -11.02 9.53 20.14
C ALA A 130 -9.84 8.61 20.47
N PRO A 131 -8.95 9.00 21.40
CA PRO A 131 -7.90 8.10 21.84
C PRO A 131 -8.52 6.83 22.44
N HIS A 132 -8.06 5.66 21.99
CA HIS A 132 -8.38 4.40 22.67
C HIS A 132 -7.87 4.46 24.11
N ALA A 133 -8.63 3.91 25.06
CA ALA A 133 -8.26 3.92 26.48
C ALA A 133 -6.91 3.21 26.75
N GLN A 134 -6.55 2.26 25.90
CA GLN A 134 -5.24 1.59 25.92
C GLN A 134 -4.87 1.16 24.50
N LEU A 135 -3.75 1.67 24.00
CA LEU A 135 -3.15 1.27 22.72
C LEU A 135 -2.25 0.05 22.90
N ALA A 136 -2.17 -0.82 21.90
CA ALA A 136 -1.17 -1.88 21.86
C ALA A 136 0.23 -1.30 21.60
N LYS A 137 1.27 -2.14 21.79
CA LYS A 137 2.67 -1.77 21.55
C LYS A 137 2.85 -1.21 20.13
N PHE A 138 3.33 0.03 20.03
CA PHE A 138 3.49 0.78 18.78
C PHE A 138 2.22 0.99 17.94
N GLU A 139 1.02 0.79 18.49
CA GLU A 139 -0.23 1.11 17.79
C GLU A 139 -0.36 2.62 17.59
N PRO A 140 -0.53 3.10 16.35
CA PRO A 140 -0.77 4.51 16.10
C PRO A 140 -2.20 4.89 16.49
N VAL A 141 -2.36 6.07 17.09
CA VAL A 141 -3.66 6.66 17.46
C VAL A 141 -4.54 6.76 16.21
N THR A 142 -3.97 7.31 15.13
CA THR A 142 -4.60 7.46 13.81
C THR A 142 -3.60 7.14 12.70
N GLY A 143 -4.12 6.79 11.53
CA GLY A 143 -3.33 6.50 10.34
C GLY A 143 -2.78 5.07 10.30
N VAL A 144 -1.99 4.82 9.27
CA VAL A 144 -1.51 3.48 8.88
C VAL A 144 -0.03 3.54 8.57
N TYR A 145 0.78 2.66 9.15
CA TYR A 145 2.17 2.52 8.77
C TYR A 145 2.32 1.93 7.36
N LEU A 146 3.17 2.56 6.54
CA LEU A 146 3.58 2.01 5.25
C LEU A 146 4.71 1.00 5.44
N GLY A 147 4.53 -0.20 4.91
CA GLY A 147 5.50 -1.26 4.90
C GLY A 147 5.82 -1.77 3.49
N MET A 148 7.03 -2.25 3.26
CA MET A 148 7.41 -2.85 1.98
C MET A 148 8.52 -3.90 2.14
N LEU A 149 8.45 -4.98 1.36
CA LEU A 149 9.56 -5.93 1.18
C LEU A 149 10.68 -5.32 0.31
N GLY A 150 10.29 -4.68 -0.80
CA GLY A 150 11.21 -3.94 -1.68
C GLY A 150 12.10 -4.84 -2.52
N ALA A 151 11.60 -6.03 -2.88
CA ALA A 151 12.25 -6.99 -3.76
C ALA A 151 11.91 -6.76 -5.24
N ASP A 152 11.38 -5.59 -5.59
CA ASP A 152 11.14 -5.17 -6.97
C ASP A 152 12.46 -4.86 -7.70
N LYS A 153 12.35 -4.57 -9.00
CA LYS A 153 13.52 -4.26 -9.83
C LYS A 153 14.20 -2.94 -9.44
N ARG A 154 13.45 -1.95 -8.96
CA ARG A 154 13.96 -0.58 -8.70
C ARG A 154 14.56 -0.45 -7.31
N VAL A 155 13.97 -1.09 -6.30
CA VAL A 155 14.50 -1.09 -4.92
C VAL A 155 15.54 -2.19 -4.70
N ALA A 156 15.28 -3.41 -5.19
CA ALA A 156 16.20 -4.55 -5.12
C ALA A 156 16.81 -4.79 -3.72
N PHE A 157 15.98 -4.74 -2.67
CA PHE A 157 16.32 -4.84 -1.24
C PHE A 157 17.18 -3.69 -0.68
N ASN A 158 17.55 -2.69 -1.49
CA ASN A 158 18.15 -1.46 -1.01
C ASN A 158 17.04 -0.47 -0.62
N TRP A 159 16.52 -0.60 0.60
CA TRP A 159 15.40 0.21 1.08
C TRP A 159 15.63 1.73 1.07
N LYS A 160 16.89 2.19 0.97
CA LYS A 160 17.19 3.62 0.73
C LYS A 160 16.65 4.13 -0.60
N GLN A 161 16.34 3.25 -1.54
CA GLN A 161 15.73 3.58 -2.83
C GLN A 161 14.21 3.76 -2.76
N ILE A 162 13.55 3.36 -1.66
CA ILE A 162 12.08 3.42 -1.59
C ILE A 162 11.56 4.85 -1.75
N GLU A 163 12.12 5.83 -1.03
CA GLU A 163 11.68 7.21 -1.17
C GLU A 163 12.03 7.81 -2.55
N PRO A 164 13.25 7.65 -3.09
CA PRO A 164 13.54 8.06 -4.47
C PRO A 164 12.62 7.43 -5.54
N VAL A 165 12.18 6.19 -5.35
CA VAL A 165 11.35 5.47 -6.32
C VAL A 165 9.87 5.81 -6.17
N TYR A 166 9.36 5.81 -4.94
CA TYR A 166 7.92 5.93 -4.65
C TYR A 166 7.50 7.30 -4.12
N GLY A 167 8.46 8.21 -3.91
CA GLY A 167 8.22 9.57 -3.44
C GLY A 167 7.86 9.68 -1.96
N ARG A 168 8.00 8.60 -1.17
CA ARG A 168 7.76 8.64 0.28
C ARG A 168 8.54 7.58 1.05
N THR A 169 9.10 7.97 2.19
CA THR A 169 9.72 7.06 3.16
C THR A 169 8.67 6.11 3.75
N HIS A 170 9.01 4.82 3.86
CA HIS A 170 8.16 3.82 4.51
C HIS A 170 8.58 3.62 5.97
N ALA A 171 7.62 3.27 6.82
CA ALA A 171 7.83 3.06 8.25
C ALA A 171 8.39 1.68 8.58
N MET A 172 8.07 0.68 7.76
CA MET A 172 8.32 -0.74 8.05
C MET A 172 8.98 -1.44 6.87
N TYR A 173 9.92 -2.34 7.17
CA TYR A 173 10.67 -3.06 6.15
C TYR A 173 10.65 -4.56 6.42
N LEU A 174 10.03 -5.32 5.51
CA LEU A 174 9.85 -6.75 5.65
C LEU A 174 11.11 -7.51 5.24
N THR A 175 11.56 -8.43 6.07
CA THR A 175 12.60 -9.40 5.75
C THR A 175 12.25 -10.78 6.29
N TYR A 176 12.70 -11.84 5.61
CA TYR A 176 12.55 -13.22 6.08
C TYR A 176 13.87 -13.72 6.66
N VAL A 177 13.79 -14.32 7.83
CA VAL A 177 14.94 -14.93 8.50
C VAL A 177 14.72 -16.44 8.56
N GLY A 178 15.68 -17.19 8.02
CA GLY A 178 15.65 -18.65 8.08
C GLY A 178 15.90 -19.17 9.48
N TRP A 179 15.14 -20.18 9.90
CA TRP A 179 15.35 -20.85 11.20
C TRP A 179 16.71 -21.51 11.31
N ARG A 180 17.40 -21.26 12.42
CA ARG A 180 18.79 -21.67 12.70
C ARG A 180 19.81 -21.26 11.63
N LYS A 181 19.46 -20.33 10.74
CA LYS A 181 20.37 -19.84 9.70
C LYS A 181 21.25 -18.72 10.26
N VAL A 182 22.55 -18.93 10.23
CA VAL A 182 23.53 -17.89 10.57
C VAL A 182 23.66 -16.91 9.40
N GLN A 183 23.54 -15.62 9.69
CA GLN A 183 23.83 -14.53 8.78
C GLN A 183 25.35 -14.40 8.64
N THR A 184 25.88 -14.72 7.47
CA THR A 184 27.33 -14.86 7.24
C THR A 184 28.11 -13.58 7.53
N GLN A 185 27.52 -12.42 7.26
CA GLN A 185 28.19 -11.11 7.41
C GLN A 185 28.38 -10.70 8.87
N THR A 186 27.47 -11.11 9.76
CA THR A 186 27.45 -10.68 11.16
C THR A 186 27.71 -11.83 12.14
N ASN A 187 27.82 -13.05 11.63
CA ASN A 187 27.95 -14.28 12.41
C ASN A 187 26.89 -14.38 13.53
N SER A 188 25.65 -14.05 13.18
CA SER A 188 24.52 -13.91 14.10
C SER A 188 23.25 -14.49 13.46
N TYR A 189 22.27 -14.85 14.29
CA TYR A 189 20.98 -15.33 13.82
C TYR A 189 20.00 -14.20 13.52
N PHE A 190 20.08 -13.11 14.27
CA PHE A 190 19.30 -11.90 14.01
C PHE A 190 19.87 -11.14 12.79
N PRO A 191 19.03 -10.53 11.94
CA PRO A 191 19.48 -9.78 10.77
C PRO A 191 20.06 -8.40 11.17
N ILE A 192 21.19 -8.39 11.89
CA ILE A 192 21.83 -7.18 12.44
C ILE A 192 22.08 -6.13 11.35
N GLN A 193 22.61 -6.54 10.19
CA GLN A 193 22.91 -5.62 9.10
C GLN A 193 21.66 -4.91 8.57
N GLN A 194 20.54 -5.62 8.45
CA GLN A 194 19.26 -5.04 8.06
C GLN A 194 18.73 -4.11 9.15
N ALA A 195 18.88 -4.49 10.43
CA ALA A 195 18.44 -3.67 11.56
C ALA A 195 19.21 -2.34 11.64
N ASP A 196 20.53 -2.36 11.44
CA ASP A 196 21.36 -1.16 11.40
C ASP A 196 20.99 -0.25 10.22
N ASN A 197 20.72 -0.85 9.05
CA ASN A 197 20.27 -0.09 7.87
C ASN A 197 18.93 0.61 8.12
N VAL A 198 17.98 -0.10 8.73
CA VAL A 198 16.66 0.44 9.07
C VAL A 198 16.73 1.49 10.17
N LYS A 199 17.58 1.28 11.17
CA LYS A 199 17.85 2.26 12.23
C LYS A 199 18.38 3.57 11.66
N ALA A 200 19.30 3.49 10.69
CA ALA A 200 19.84 4.68 10.01
C ALA A 200 18.77 5.45 9.19
N MET A 201 17.68 4.78 8.80
CA MET A 201 16.54 5.40 8.11
C MET A 201 15.43 5.83 9.10
N GLY A 202 15.58 5.55 10.40
CA GLY A 202 14.55 5.83 11.41
C GLY A 202 13.31 4.93 11.31
N GLY A 203 13.43 3.77 10.67
CA GLY A 203 12.31 2.83 10.45
C GLY A 203 12.21 1.71 11.48
N SER A 204 11.37 0.73 11.16
CA SER A 204 11.18 -0.51 11.92
C SER A 204 11.37 -1.75 11.05
N LEU A 205 11.74 -2.87 11.67
CA LEU A 205 11.82 -4.15 10.98
C LEU A 205 10.53 -4.95 11.18
N GLN A 206 10.04 -5.53 10.10
CA GLN A 206 9.08 -6.62 10.14
C GLN A 206 9.81 -7.91 9.75
N ILE A 207 9.77 -8.91 10.61
CA ILE A 207 10.52 -10.16 10.42
C ILE A 207 9.55 -11.32 10.27
N GLY A 208 9.55 -11.96 9.11
CA GLY A 208 9.01 -13.31 8.93
C GLY A 208 10.03 -14.32 9.47
N TRP A 209 9.70 -15.03 10.55
CA TRP A 209 10.59 -16.00 11.17
C TRP A 209 10.02 -17.41 11.04
N GLU A 210 10.62 -18.20 10.16
CA GLU A 210 10.01 -19.39 9.58
C GLU A 210 10.66 -20.68 10.11
N PRO A 211 10.03 -21.44 11.03
CA PRO A 211 10.57 -22.69 11.57
C PRO A 211 10.55 -23.82 10.54
N ARG A 212 11.40 -23.73 9.52
CA ARG A 212 11.44 -24.64 8.35
C ARG A 212 11.75 -26.10 8.68
N TYR A 213 12.26 -26.38 9.89
CA TYR A 213 12.49 -27.74 10.39
C TYR A 213 11.31 -28.29 11.23
N GLY A 214 10.18 -27.59 11.23
CA GLY A 214 8.97 -27.96 11.98
C GLY A 214 8.96 -27.42 13.41
N LEU A 215 7.81 -27.57 14.07
CA LEU A 215 7.56 -26.99 15.40
C LEU A 215 8.33 -27.70 16.54
N ASP A 216 8.77 -28.95 16.36
CA ASP A 216 9.55 -29.68 17.37
C ASP A 216 10.95 -29.09 17.58
N ASP A 217 11.49 -28.39 16.58
CA ASP A 217 12.77 -27.70 16.65
C ASP A 217 12.70 -26.34 17.36
N VAL A 218 11.50 -25.93 17.78
CA VAL A 218 11.26 -24.65 18.46
C VAL A 218 11.38 -24.86 19.96
N LEU A 219 12.54 -24.49 20.49
CA LEU A 219 12.95 -24.71 21.87
C LEU A 219 13.33 -23.38 22.55
N ASP A 220 13.26 -23.35 23.88
CA ASP A 220 13.91 -22.31 24.67
C ASP A 220 15.39 -22.62 24.79
N ASP A 221 16.15 -22.29 23.75
CA ASP A 221 17.58 -22.58 23.63
C ASP A 221 18.41 -21.31 23.40
N GLU A 222 19.74 -21.48 23.34
CA GLU A 222 20.68 -20.38 23.10
C GLU A 222 20.41 -19.67 21.77
N TYR A 223 19.92 -20.38 20.75
CA TYR A 223 19.60 -19.81 19.44
C TYR A 223 18.47 -18.77 19.56
N VAL A 224 17.32 -19.16 20.13
CA VAL A 224 16.16 -18.27 20.27
C VAL A 224 16.47 -17.12 21.25
N ARG A 225 17.15 -17.41 22.35
CA ARG A 225 17.55 -16.40 23.36
C ARG A 225 18.54 -15.39 22.79
N THR A 226 19.50 -15.80 21.97
CA THR A 226 20.45 -14.89 21.31
C THR A 226 19.72 -13.99 20.32
N PHE A 227 18.85 -14.56 19.48
CA PHE A 227 18.04 -13.78 18.56
C PHE A 227 17.23 -12.69 19.28
N ALA A 228 16.59 -13.01 20.41
CA ALA A 228 15.82 -12.05 21.19
C ALA A 228 16.71 -10.94 21.79
N LYS A 229 17.86 -11.30 22.37
CA LYS A 229 18.81 -10.31 22.92
C LYS A 229 19.34 -9.35 21.84
N GLU A 230 19.60 -9.85 20.64
CA GLU A 230 20.02 -9.04 19.50
C GLU A 230 18.88 -8.15 18.98
N ALA A 231 17.64 -8.67 18.95
CA ALA A 231 16.46 -7.86 18.64
C ALA A 231 16.30 -6.69 19.61
N LYS A 232 16.56 -6.89 20.91
CA LYS A 232 16.63 -5.80 21.90
C LYS A 232 17.77 -4.83 21.62
N ALA A 233 18.98 -5.36 21.39
CA ALA A 233 20.18 -4.55 21.15
C ALA A 233 20.06 -3.67 19.90
N SER A 234 19.27 -4.08 18.90
CA SER A 234 18.99 -3.26 17.71
C SER A 234 18.46 -1.86 18.06
N GLY A 235 17.66 -1.74 19.13
CA GLY A 235 17.08 -0.48 19.59
C GLY A 235 16.03 0.12 18.64
N ILE A 236 15.49 -0.67 17.71
CA ILE A 236 14.38 -0.28 16.84
C ILE A 236 13.11 -1.09 17.19
N PRO A 237 11.92 -0.62 16.80
CA PRO A 237 10.73 -1.46 16.81
C PRO A 237 10.91 -2.67 15.88
N VAL A 238 10.54 -3.86 16.37
CA VAL A 238 10.58 -5.10 15.60
C VAL A 238 9.21 -5.77 15.65
N PHE A 239 8.61 -6.00 14.50
CA PHE A 239 7.34 -6.72 14.35
C PHE A 239 7.64 -8.16 13.92
N LEU A 240 7.52 -9.09 14.85
CA LEU A 240 7.88 -10.49 14.64
C LEU A 240 6.65 -11.30 14.22
N ARG A 241 6.62 -11.70 12.94
CA ARG A 241 5.66 -12.66 12.36
C ARG A 241 6.27 -14.05 12.46
N TYR A 242 6.27 -14.61 13.66
CA TYR A 242 6.73 -15.97 13.90
C TYR A 242 5.73 -16.98 13.31
N ALA A 243 6.22 -17.92 12.50
CA ALA A 243 5.44 -19.02 11.92
C ALA A 243 4.10 -18.53 11.32
N SER A 244 4.16 -17.51 10.46
CA SER A 244 2.99 -16.99 9.75
C SER A 244 2.40 -18.02 8.78
N GLU A 245 1.15 -17.80 8.37
CA GLU A 245 0.44 -18.63 7.38
C GLU A 245 0.27 -20.10 7.78
N MET A 246 0.36 -20.39 9.07
CA MET A 246 0.14 -21.69 9.70
C MET A 246 -1.19 -22.36 9.35
N ASN A 247 -2.16 -21.62 8.80
CA ASN A 247 -3.42 -22.16 8.31
C ASN A 247 -3.31 -22.86 6.94
N GLY A 248 -2.20 -22.71 6.21
CA GLY A 248 -2.00 -23.32 4.89
C GLY A 248 -1.03 -24.51 4.88
N ALA A 249 -1.33 -25.55 4.10
CA ALA A 249 -0.51 -26.77 4.02
C ALA A 249 0.85 -26.61 3.32
N TRP A 250 1.18 -25.41 2.82
CA TRP A 250 2.45 -25.10 2.16
C TRP A 250 3.61 -24.83 3.13
N VAL A 251 3.34 -24.73 4.43
CA VAL A 251 4.37 -24.53 5.47
C VAL A 251 4.53 -25.77 6.36
N PRO A 252 5.76 -26.09 6.83
CA PRO A 252 6.01 -27.27 7.67
C PRO A 252 5.51 -27.14 9.12
N TRP A 253 4.93 -25.99 9.49
CA TRP A 253 4.31 -25.74 10.79
C TRP A 253 2.76 -25.74 10.74
N TYR A 254 2.18 -26.25 9.65
CA TYR A 254 0.75 -26.53 9.52
C TYR A 254 0.37 -27.91 10.09
N GLY A 255 -0.90 -28.07 10.46
CA GLY A 255 -1.54 -29.35 10.72
C GLY A 255 -1.63 -29.74 12.20
N ASP A 256 -0.92 -29.03 13.08
CA ASP A 256 -0.93 -29.25 14.54
C ASP A 256 -1.17 -27.92 15.27
N PRO A 257 -2.43 -27.44 15.36
CA PRO A 257 -2.74 -26.16 15.99
C PRO A 257 -2.39 -26.10 17.48
N VAL A 258 -2.50 -27.23 18.19
CA VAL A 258 -2.15 -27.31 19.63
C VAL A 258 -0.67 -27.05 19.82
N LYS A 259 0.19 -27.73 19.05
CA LYS A 259 1.63 -27.50 19.10
C LYS A 259 2.00 -26.11 18.60
N TYR A 260 1.31 -25.60 17.58
CA TYR A 260 1.52 -24.22 17.11
C TYR A 260 1.30 -23.21 18.23
N ILE A 261 0.18 -23.32 18.95
CA ILE A 261 -0.16 -22.44 20.08
C ILE A 261 0.93 -22.55 21.16
N GLU A 262 1.33 -23.77 21.54
CA GLU A 262 2.41 -23.98 22.52
C GLU A 262 3.69 -23.23 22.12
N LYS A 263 4.12 -23.37 20.86
CA LYS A 263 5.37 -22.75 20.39
C LYS A 263 5.24 -21.24 20.22
N PHE A 264 4.09 -20.73 19.79
CA PHE A 264 3.86 -19.29 19.74
C PHE A 264 3.95 -18.67 21.13
N GLN A 265 3.30 -19.29 22.13
CA GLN A 265 3.35 -18.85 23.52
C GLN A 265 4.78 -18.90 24.09
N LEU A 266 5.57 -19.91 23.72
CA LEU A 266 6.98 -20.01 24.07
C LEU A 266 7.81 -18.85 23.51
N ILE A 267 7.67 -18.54 22.21
CA ILE A 267 8.37 -17.40 21.60
C ILE A 267 7.94 -16.08 22.23
N HIS A 268 6.63 -15.88 22.45
CA HIS A 268 6.14 -14.69 23.15
C HIS A 268 6.78 -14.54 24.54
N LYS A 269 6.86 -15.63 25.33
CA LYS A 269 7.50 -15.61 26.65
C LYS A 269 8.96 -15.15 26.57
N ILE A 270 9.74 -15.73 25.64
CA ILE A 270 11.16 -15.38 25.48
C ILE A 270 11.31 -13.92 25.05
N MET A 271 10.51 -13.45 24.10
CA MET A 271 10.53 -12.04 23.66
C MET A 271 10.12 -11.09 24.80
N LYS A 272 9.13 -11.46 25.61
CA LYS A 272 8.72 -10.66 26.77
C LYS A 272 9.83 -10.54 27.82
N GLU A 273 10.60 -11.61 28.04
CA GLU A 273 11.73 -11.64 28.99
C GLU A 273 12.96 -10.88 28.46
N GLU A 274 13.33 -11.10 27.19
CA GLU A 274 14.61 -10.65 26.64
C GLU A 274 14.50 -9.40 25.76
N ALA A 275 13.35 -9.16 25.12
CA ALA A 275 13.18 -8.21 24.02
C ALA A 275 11.83 -7.47 24.03
N PRO A 276 11.55 -6.62 25.03
CA PRO A 276 10.25 -5.95 25.17
C PRO A 276 9.91 -4.97 24.03
N ASN A 277 10.89 -4.60 23.19
CA ASN A 277 10.68 -3.82 21.96
C ASN A 277 10.13 -4.64 20.78
N VAL A 278 10.04 -5.97 20.91
CA VAL A 278 9.46 -6.86 19.90
C VAL A 278 7.94 -6.88 20.05
N VAL A 279 7.23 -6.61 18.97
CA VAL A 279 5.78 -6.79 18.81
C VAL A 279 5.53 -8.21 18.31
N MET A 280 4.74 -8.98 19.05
CA MET A 280 4.32 -10.32 18.63
C MET A 280 3.12 -10.23 17.67
N VAL A 281 3.33 -10.64 16.42
CA VAL A 281 2.32 -10.59 15.35
C VAL A 281 1.85 -12.00 15.00
N TRP A 282 0.59 -12.32 15.30
CA TRP A 282 -0.04 -13.58 14.89
C TRP A 282 -0.68 -13.41 13.51
N SER A 283 -0.19 -14.13 12.50
CA SER A 283 -0.40 -13.76 11.10
C SER A 283 -0.90 -14.94 10.24
N PRO A 284 -2.20 -15.29 10.25
CA PRO A 284 -2.77 -16.21 9.28
C PRO A 284 -2.71 -15.66 7.84
N ASN A 285 -2.85 -16.56 6.87
CA ASN A 285 -3.10 -16.24 5.46
C ASN A 285 -4.59 -16.09 5.19
N PHE A 286 -4.96 -15.33 4.17
CA PHE A 286 -6.36 -15.13 3.77
C PHE A 286 -7.07 -16.42 3.32
N MET A 287 -6.30 -17.45 2.95
CA MET A 287 -6.82 -18.78 2.68
C MET A 287 -5.92 -19.85 3.32
N PRO A 288 -6.46 -21.01 3.72
CA PRO A 288 -7.88 -21.28 3.95
C PRO A 288 -8.43 -20.53 5.17
N MET A 289 -9.70 -20.11 5.13
CA MET A 289 -10.31 -19.29 6.19
C MET A 289 -10.90 -20.09 7.35
N ASP A 290 -11.30 -21.34 7.10
CA ASP A 290 -12.14 -22.15 7.99
C ASP A 290 -11.41 -22.72 9.22
N ASN A 291 -10.08 -22.72 9.21
CA ASN A 291 -9.25 -23.27 10.28
C ASN A 291 -8.41 -22.21 11.01
N ILE A 292 -8.55 -20.92 10.70
CA ILE A 292 -7.74 -19.83 11.28
C ILE A 292 -7.83 -19.83 12.82
N ASP A 293 -9.05 -19.90 13.36
CA ASP A 293 -9.31 -19.79 14.80
C ASP A 293 -8.65 -20.91 15.61
N ALA A 294 -8.43 -22.08 15.01
CA ALA A 294 -7.78 -23.21 15.69
C ALA A 294 -6.31 -22.90 16.06
N TYR A 295 -5.67 -21.95 15.37
CA TYR A 295 -4.29 -21.56 15.59
C TYR A 295 -4.12 -20.32 16.49
N TYR A 296 -5.21 -19.74 17.00
CA TYR A 296 -5.13 -18.51 17.77
C TYR A 296 -4.54 -18.76 19.18
N PRO A 297 -3.39 -18.15 19.54
CA PRO A 297 -2.67 -18.46 20.78
C PRO A 297 -3.26 -17.78 22.02
N GLY A 298 -4.24 -16.89 21.85
CA GLY A 298 -4.90 -16.12 22.90
C GLY A 298 -4.46 -14.65 22.98
N ASP A 299 -5.35 -13.78 23.45
CA ASP A 299 -5.16 -12.32 23.52
C ASP A 299 -3.92 -11.91 24.32
N ASP A 300 -3.52 -12.69 25.32
CA ASP A 300 -2.37 -12.40 26.20
C ASP A 300 -1.01 -12.59 25.52
N TYR A 301 -0.97 -13.26 24.36
CA TYR A 301 0.25 -13.61 23.64
C TYR A 301 0.42 -12.82 22.33
N VAL A 302 -0.63 -12.13 21.88
CA VAL A 302 -0.69 -11.42 20.60
C VAL A 302 -0.75 -9.92 20.85
N ASP A 303 0.27 -9.19 20.40
CA ASP A 303 0.22 -7.73 20.41
C ASP A 303 -0.62 -7.23 19.21
N TRP A 304 -0.44 -7.82 18.03
CA TRP A 304 -1.10 -7.44 16.77
C TRP A 304 -1.60 -8.66 15.98
N ILE A 305 -2.76 -8.51 15.33
CA ILE A 305 -3.21 -9.47 14.32
C ILE A 305 -2.53 -9.11 13.00
N GLY A 306 -1.74 -10.02 12.46
CA GLY A 306 -1.28 -9.97 11.08
C GLY A 306 -2.26 -10.66 10.15
N TYR A 307 -2.24 -10.30 8.87
CA TYR A 307 -2.92 -11.06 7.82
C TYR A 307 -2.09 -11.01 6.55
N SER A 308 -1.81 -12.17 5.93
CA SER A 308 -1.32 -12.22 4.56
C SER A 308 -2.53 -12.16 3.63
N LEU A 309 -2.62 -11.15 2.78
CA LEU A 309 -3.81 -10.83 2.02
C LEU A 309 -3.43 -10.45 0.59
N TYR A 310 -3.83 -11.27 -0.38
CA TYR A 310 -3.42 -11.13 -1.78
C TYR A 310 -4.60 -11.07 -2.73
N ALA A 311 -4.41 -10.35 -3.84
CA ALA A 311 -5.27 -10.44 -5.01
C ALA A 311 -4.50 -11.18 -6.12
N ILE A 312 -4.96 -12.39 -6.47
CA ILE A 312 -4.29 -13.29 -7.42
C ILE A 312 -5.25 -13.71 -8.54
N ASP A 313 -4.65 -14.18 -9.64
CA ASP A 313 -5.32 -14.82 -10.79
C ASP A 313 -6.28 -13.94 -11.61
N GLY A 314 -6.38 -12.64 -11.32
CA GLY A 314 -7.24 -11.72 -12.05
C GLY A 314 -8.74 -11.98 -11.80
N PRO A 315 -9.64 -11.33 -12.58
CA PRO A 315 -11.08 -11.47 -12.39
C PRO A 315 -11.54 -12.92 -12.71
N GLN A 316 -12.10 -13.62 -11.72
CA GLN A 316 -12.48 -15.05 -11.87
C GLN A 316 -13.91 -15.27 -12.42
N SER A 317 -14.91 -14.47 -12.05
CA SER A 317 -16.25 -14.43 -12.68
C SER A 317 -17.11 -13.28 -12.12
N ALA A 318 -18.26 -12.96 -12.75
CA ALA A 318 -19.19 -11.91 -12.28
C ALA A 318 -19.97 -12.28 -11.00
N SER A 319 -20.01 -13.57 -10.66
CA SER A 319 -20.70 -14.11 -9.47
C SER A 319 -19.76 -14.41 -8.30
N ASP A 320 -18.45 -14.51 -8.54
CA ASP A 320 -17.42 -14.69 -7.50
C ASP A 320 -16.77 -13.35 -7.15
N ASP A 321 -17.60 -12.44 -6.63
CA ASP A 321 -17.17 -11.19 -5.97
C ASP A 321 -16.30 -11.44 -4.71
N LYS A 322 -16.14 -12.73 -4.33
CA LYS A 322 -15.36 -13.22 -3.19
C LYS A 322 -13.85 -12.94 -3.24
N SER A 323 -13.32 -12.49 -4.37
CA SER A 323 -11.88 -12.22 -4.54
C SER A 323 -11.42 -10.83 -4.06
N GLY A 324 -12.34 -9.93 -3.71
CA GLY A 324 -11.96 -8.59 -3.24
C GLY A 324 -11.30 -8.59 -1.86
N PHE A 325 -10.31 -7.73 -1.65
CA PHE A 325 -9.60 -7.59 -0.37
C PHE A 325 -10.56 -7.42 0.82
N LEU A 326 -11.59 -6.59 0.65
CA LEU A 326 -12.54 -6.26 1.72
C LEU A 326 -13.37 -7.46 2.16
N GLN A 327 -13.78 -8.33 1.23
CA GLN A 327 -14.59 -9.51 1.54
C GLN A 327 -13.76 -10.59 2.23
N SER A 328 -12.52 -10.83 1.76
CA SER A 328 -11.60 -11.78 2.39
C SER A 328 -11.08 -11.30 3.74
N PHE A 329 -11.09 -9.99 3.99
CA PHE A 329 -10.63 -9.39 5.25
C PHE A 329 -11.71 -9.35 6.34
N ARG A 330 -12.98 -9.13 5.96
CA ARG A 330 -14.07 -8.89 6.92
C ARG A 330 -14.18 -9.95 8.03
N PRO A 331 -14.17 -11.27 7.74
CA PRO A 331 -14.30 -12.29 8.79
C PRO A 331 -13.19 -12.22 9.85
N LEU A 332 -11.95 -11.97 9.43
CA LEU A 332 -10.82 -11.81 10.37
C LEU A 332 -11.03 -10.59 11.27
N SER A 333 -11.42 -9.46 10.67
CA SER A 333 -11.69 -8.24 11.44
C SER A 333 -12.77 -8.48 12.50
N GLU A 334 -13.87 -9.12 12.13
CA GLU A 334 -14.98 -9.42 13.04
C GLU A 334 -14.60 -10.41 14.16
N ALA A 335 -13.80 -11.43 13.86
CA ALA A 335 -13.38 -12.44 14.83
C ALA A 335 -12.44 -11.90 15.93
N TYR A 336 -11.62 -10.90 15.60
CA TYR A 336 -10.60 -10.35 16.50
C TYR A 336 -10.79 -8.84 16.74
N PRO A 337 -11.89 -8.39 17.38
CA PRO A 337 -12.29 -6.98 17.41
C PRO A 337 -11.39 -6.06 18.28
N ASN A 338 -10.60 -6.64 19.19
CA ASN A 338 -9.90 -5.89 20.23
C ASN A 338 -8.42 -5.62 19.94
N LYS A 339 -7.91 -6.04 18.79
CA LYS A 339 -6.49 -5.92 18.42
C LYS A 339 -6.30 -5.00 17.21
N PRO A 340 -5.20 -4.24 17.14
CA PRO A 340 -4.78 -3.62 15.90
C PRO A 340 -4.42 -4.71 14.89
N ILE A 341 -4.69 -4.41 13.63
CA ILE A 341 -4.50 -5.29 12.50
C ILE A 341 -3.41 -4.71 11.60
N MET A 342 -2.50 -5.57 11.18
CA MET A 342 -1.50 -5.33 10.15
C MET A 342 -1.84 -6.21 8.95
N ILE A 343 -1.99 -5.61 7.78
CA ILE A 343 -1.88 -6.35 6.52
C ILE A 343 -0.39 -6.63 6.34
N SER A 344 0.01 -7.75 6.91
CA SER A 344 1.40 -8.07 7.21
C SER A 344 2.14 -8.58 5.98
N GLU A 345 1.40 -9.01 4.97
CA GLU A 345 1.89 -9.25 3.63
C GLU A 345 0.76 -8.99 2.66
N SER A 346 1.01 -8.26 1.60
CA SER A 346 0.02 -8.07 0.55
C SER A 346 0.65 -7.89 -0.80
N GLY A 347 -0.03 -8.34 -1.83
CA GLY A 347 0.35 -8.10 -3.21
C GLY A 347 -0.87 -8.12 -4.09
N VAL A 348 -0.90 -7.21 -5.06
CA VAL A 348 -1.88 -7.26 -6.14
C VAL A 348 -1.16 -7.79 -7.36
N SER A 349 -1.54 -8.99 -7.79
CA SER A 349 -0.98 -9.51 -9.02
C SER A 349 -1.52 -8.70 -10.20
N HIS A 350 -0.69 -8.48 -11.20
CA HIS A 350 -1.10 -7.87 -12.48
C HIS A 350 -0.79 -8.78 -13.67
N TYR A 351 -0.19 -9.94 -13.41
CA TYR A 351 0.26 -10.85 -14.45
C TYR A 351 0.39 -12.28 -13.90
N ASN A 352 -0.19 -13.25 -14.63
CA ASN A 352 -0.01 -14.68 -14.36
C ASN A 352 1.04 -15.26 -15.33
N LEU A 353 2.14 -15.77 -14.77
CA LEU A 353 3.30 -16.34 -15.47
C LEU A 353 2.99 -17.66 -16.18
N ILE A 354 2.09 -18.47 -15.64
CA ILE A 354 1.73 -19.78 -16.20
C ILE A 354 0.77 -19.62 -17.38
N LYS A 355 -0.26 -18.78 -17.21
CA LYS A 355 -1.25 -18.46 -18.25
C LYS A 355 -0.71 -17.48 -19.29
N ASN A 356 0.36 -16.75 -18.97
CA ASN A 356 0.90 -15.67 -19.79
C ASN A 356 -0.17 -14.58 -20.07
N GLU A 357 -0.91 -14.21 -19.04
CA GLU A 357 -2.04 -13.28 -19.08
C GLU A 357 -1.78 -12.04 -18.21
N SER A 358 -2.09 -10.86 -18.73
CA SER A 358 -2.02 -9.57 -18.00
C SER A 358 -3.41 -9.09 -17.60
N TYR A 359 -3.49 -8.46 -16.44
CA TYR A 359 -4.70 -7.86 -15.88
C TYR A 359 -4.35 -6.57 -15.11
N GLU A 360 -3.50 -5.74 -15.73
CA GLU A 360 -2.94 -4.52 -15.14
C GLU A 360 -3.97 -3.48 -14.69
N ARG A 361 -5.11 -3.31 -15.39
CA ARG A 361 -6.14 -2.36 -14.95
C ARG A 361 -6.93 -2.87 -13.77
N TRP A 362 -7.30 -4.14 -13.78
CA TRP A 362 -7.89 -4.76 -12.60
C TRP A 362 -6.97 -4.61 -11.38
N ALA A 363 -5.66 -4.75 -11.57
CA ALA A 363 -4.69 -4.54 -10.49
C ALA A 363 -4.63 -3.08 -9.98
N GLU A 364 -4.89 -2.08 -10.83
CA GLU A 364 -5.07 -0.69 -10.40
C GLU A 364 -6.25 -0.58 -9.42
N ASP A 365 -7.39 -1.18 -9.76
CA ASP A 365 -8.60 -1.13 -8.93
C ASP A 365 -8.44 -1.88 -7.59
N GLN A 366 -7.85 -3.08 -7.61
CA GLN A 366 -7.55 -3.83 -6.38
C GLN A 366 -6.57 -3.08 -5.46
N LEU A 367 -5.59 -2.38 -6.03
CA LEU A 367 -4.69 -1.55 -5.23
C LEU A 367 -5.46 -0.38 -4.58
N GLY A 368 -6.49 0.11 -5.25
CA GLY A 368 -7.47 1.03 -4.70
C GLY A 368 -8.20 0.47 -3.48
N ASP A 369 -8.70 -0.76 -3.54
CA ASP A 369 -9.30 -1.44 -2.39
C ASP A 369 -8.32 -1.50 -1.20
N LEU A 370 -7.05 -1.85 -1.46
CA LEU A 370 -6.02 -1.99 -0.43
C LEU A 370 -5.60 -0.67 0.22
N TYR A 371 -5.32 0.37 -0.57
CA TYR A 371 -4.72 1.63 -0.08
C TYR A 371 -5.71 2.80 0.01
N ALA A 372 -6.87 2.73 -0.63
CA ALA A 372 -7.85 3.79 -0.54
C ALA A 372 -8.94 3.44 0.48
N TYR A 373 -9.53 2.24 0.35
CA TYR A 373 -10.70 1.86 1.14
C TYR A 373 -10.37 1.09 2.42
N LEU A 374 -9.66 -0.04 2.33
CA LEU A 374 -9.48 -0.98 3.44
C LEU A 374 -9.14 -0.29 4.78
N PRO A 375 -8.10 0.55 4.88
CA PRO A 375 -7.78 1.17 6.16
C PRO A 375 -8.73 2.29 6.60
N ARG A 376 -9.51 2.89 5.67
CA ARG A 376 -10.54 3.88 6.02
C ARG A 376 -11.83 3.22 6.50
N LEU A 377 -12.19 2.08 5.91
CA LEU A 377 -13.34 1.26 6.28
C LEU A 377 -13.10 0.48 7.58
N TYR A 378 -11.86 0.09 7.84
CA TYR A 378 -11.47 -0.66 9.04
C TYR A 378 -10.38 0.11 9.80
N PRO A 379 -10.73 1.06 10.70
CA PRO A 379 -9.76 1.90 11.42
C PRO A 379 -8.76 1.17 12.32
N ARG A 380 -8.99 -0.13 12.58
CA ARG A 380 -8.05 -1.02 13.27
C ARG A 380 -6.95 -1.55 12.36
N VAL A 381 -7.05 -1.39 11.03
CA VAL A 381 -5.92 -1.59 10.13
C VAL A 381 -4.94 -0.44 10.35
N LYS A 382 -3.81 -0.76 10.96
CA LYS A 382 -2.79 0.23 11.40
C LYS A 382 -1.46 0.07 10.66
N ALA A 383 -1.32 -0.95 9.82
CA ALA A 383 -0.14 -1.13 8.96
C ALA A 383 -0.52 -1.94 7.70
N ILE A 384 0.12 -1.61 6.58
CA ILE A 384 0.04 -2.37 5.32
C ILE A 384 1.45 -2.57 4.79
N THR A 385 1.85 -3.81 4.55
CA THR A 385 3.17 -4.17 4.03
C THR A 385 3.05 -4.81 2.65
N TYR A 386 3.54 -4.11 1.61
CA TYR A 386 3.49 -4.60 0.23
C TYR A 386 4.66 -5.53 -0.09
N PHE A 387 4.34 -6.73 -0.59
CA PHE A 387 5.24 -7.75 -1.13
C PHE A 387 5.67 -7.37 -2.55
N ASN A 388 6.37 -6.24 -2.66
CA ASN A 388 6.84 -5.76 -3.95
C ASN A 388 7.95 -6.68 -4.46
N PHE A 389 7.68 -7.51 -5.47
CA PHE A 389 8.54 -8.62 -5.88
C PHE A 389 8.65 -8.71 -7.39
N SER A 390 9.87 -8.61 -7.93
CA SER A 390 10.09 -8.51 -9.37
C SER A 390 9.67 -9.76 -10.14
N LYS A 391 9.22 -9.58 -11.39
CA LYS A 391 8.88 -10.70 -12.29
C LYS A 391 10.05 -11.66 -12.45
N GLU A 392 11.25 -11.13 -12.60
CA GLU A 392 12.48 -11.92 -12.70
C GLU A 392 12.70 -12.82 -11.47
N ARG A 393 12.44 -12.29 -10.27
CA ARG A 393 12.53 -13.07 -9.02
C ARG A 393 11.36 -14.06 -8.90
N ALA A 394 10.16 -13.68 -9.32
CA ALA A 394 8.98 -14.56 -9.33
C ALA A 394 9.24 -15.80 -10.21
N VAL A 395 9.78 -15.60 -11.42
CA VAL A 395 10.20 -16.68 -12.32
C VAL A 395 11.24 -17.59 -11.65
N ARG A 396 12.29 -17.02 -11.05
CA ARG A 396 13.32 -17.83 -10.35
C ARG A 396 12.78 -18.59 -9.14
N SER A 397 11.72 -18.09 -8.53
CA SER A 397 11.10 -18.68 -7.34
C SER A 397 9.93 -19.60 -7.70
N ASN A 398 9.72 -19.87 -8.99
CA ASN A 398 8.63 -20.68 -9.52
C ASN A 398 7.24 -20.21 -9.02
N MET A 399 7.06 -18.90 -8.94
CA MET A 399 5.78 -18.29 -8.60
C MET A 399 4.91 -18.14 -9.85
N GLU A 400 3.59 -18.12 -9.66
CA GLU A 400 2.62 -17.90 -10.74
C GLU A 400 2.28 -16.42 -10.92
N ALA A 401 2.32 -15.63 -9.85
CA ALA A 401 1.89 -14.24 -9.83
C ALA A 401 3.06 -13.25 -9.82
N VAL A 402 2.92 -12.13 -10.55
CA VAL A 402 3.84 -10.99 -10.51
C VAL A 402 3.24 -9.84 -9.70
N TYR A 403 4.00 -9.31 -8.74
CA TYR A 403 3.56 -8.24 -7.82
C TYR A 403 4.35 -6.93 -7.96
N ASP A 404 5.31 -6.85 -8.87
CA ASP A 404 6.16 -5.67 -9.06
C ASP A 404 5.35 -4.44 -9.49
N LEU A 405 5.23 -3.45 -8.61
CA LEU A 405 4.57 -2.18 -8.94
C LEU A 405 5.24 -1.51 -10.15
N GLY A 406 6.56 -1.61 -10.28
CA GLY A 406 7.30 -0.99 -11.38
C GLY A 406 7.08 -1.64 -12.75
N GLU A 407 6.46 -2.82 -12.82
CA GLU A 407 6.07 -3.47 -14.08
C GLU A 407 4.58 -3.24 -14.44
N ASN A 408 3.79 -2.61 -13.56
CA ASN A 408 2.45 -2.11 -13.86
C ASN A 408 2.37 -0.60 -13.64
N ALA A 409 2.50 0.16 -14.72
CA ALA A 409 2.57 1.62 -14.68
C ALA A 409 1.33 2.28 -14.06
N PHE A 410 0.14 1.68 -14.18
CA PHE A 410 -1.09 2.22 -13.60
C PHE A 410 -1.11 2.07 -12.07
N ALA A 411 -0.86 0.85 -11.59
CA ALA A 411 -0.75 0.56 -10.17
C ALA A 411 0.40 1.36 -9.52
N ASP A 412 1.54 1.52 -10.19
CA ASP A 412 2.66 2.34 -9.70
C ASP A 412 2.25 3.79 -9.43
N ARG A 413 1.58 4.43 -10.40
CA ARG A 413 1.15 5.83 -10.26
C ARG A 413 0.06 5.99 -9.22
N LEU A 414 -0.89 5.05 -9.16
CA LEU A 414 -1.92 5.07 -8.12
C LEU A 414 -1.29 4.91 -6.72
N TYR A 415 -0.38 3.95 -6.56
CA TYR A 415 0.37 3.74 -5.32
C TYR A 415 1.07 5.02 -4.88
N GLN A 416 1.90 5.59 -5.76
CA GLN A 416 2.67 6.81 -5.50
C GLN A 416 1.78 7.97 -5.08
N ARG A 417 0.59 8.11 -5.69
CA ARG A 417 -0.40 9.15 -5.33
C ARG A 417 -1.03 8.90 -3.97
N LEU A 418 -1.57 7.69 -3.74
CA LEU A 418 -2.30 7.36 -2.52
C LEU A 418 -1.42 7.49 -1.27
N ILE A 419 -0.16 7.05 -1.37
CA ILE A 419 0.75 7.11 -0.23
C ILE A 419 1.17 8.54 0.14
N GLN A 420 0.91 9.57 -0.69
CA GLN A 420 1.19 10.97 -0.31
C GLN A 420 0.24 11.52 0.75
N SER A 421 -0.91 10.88 0.97
CA SER A 421 -1.87 11.30 2.00
C SER A 421 -1.25 11.33 3.41
N ASP A 422 -1.66 12.30 4.23
CA ASP A 422 -1.31 12.35 5.66
C ASP A 422 -1.79 11.12 6.44
N PHE A 423 -2.75 10.37 5.87
CA PHE A 423 -3.26 9.12 6.42
C PHE A 423 -2.18 8.03 6.57
N TYR A 424 -1.08 8.12 5.81
CA TYR A 424 0.01 7.17 5.81
C TYR A 424 1.19 7.63 6.65
N LEU A 425 1.60 6.84 7.63
CA LEU A 425 2.70 7.14 8.53
C LEU A 425 4.02 6.55 8.01
N SER A 426 5.07 7.37 8.05
CA SER A 426 6.41 7.02 7.57
C SER A 426 7.39 6.63 8.69
N GLN A 427 6.93 6.60 9.94
CA GLN A 427 7.75 6.23 11.10
C GLN A 427 6.92 5.53 12.16
N VAL A 428 7.44 4.43 12.70
CA VAL A 428 6.88 3.77 13.89
C VAL A 428 7.42 4.44 15.14
N LYS A 429 6.53 4.90 16.02
CA LYS A 429 6.85 5.46 17.33
C LYS A 429 5.67 5.36 18.28
N GLU A 430 5.92 5.50 19.57
CA GLU A 430 4.87 5.61 20.57
C GLU A 430 3.94 6.79 20.26
N GLN A 431 2.62 6.54 20.37
CA GLN A 431 1.57 7.53 20.10
C GLN A 431 1.69 8.21 18.72
N ALA A 432 2.17 7.47 17.70
CA ALA A 432 2.17 7.97 16.33
C ALA A 432 0.74 8.33 15.90
N GLN A 433 0.59 9.43 15.17
CA GLN A 433 -0.70 9.95 14.73
C GLN A 433 -0.52 10.80 13.48
N THR A 434 -1.57 10.87 12.67
CA THR A 434 -1.67 11.77 11.52
C THR A 434 -1.75 13.22 12.01
N LYS A 435 -1.39 14.19 11.16
CA LYS A 435 -1.51 15.62 11.49
C LYS A 435 -2.96 16.02 11.69
N GLU A 436 -3.86 15.46 10.88
CA GLU A 436 -5.29 15.78 10.95
C GLU A 436 -5.99 15.11 12.15
N ASN A 437 -5.42 14.02 12.68
CA ASN A 437 -5.96 13.27 13.82
C ASN A 437 -7.47 12.95 13.70
N ILE A 438 -7.86 12.47 12.51
CA ILE A 438 -9.23 12.07 12.17
C ILE A 438 -9.37 10.56 12.00
N MET A 439 -10.60 10.09 12.12
CA MET A 439 -11.05 8.77 11.67
C MET A 439 -12.32 8.92 10.82
N TYR A 440 -12.63 7.93 9.99
CA TYR A 440 -13.86 7.93 9.21
C TYR A 440 -14.95 7.08 9.86
N LYS A 441 -16.19 7.54 9.74
CA LYS A 441 -17.40 6.78 10.14
C LYS A 441 -18.43 6.83 9.02
N PRO A 442 -19.29 5.81 8.87
CA PRO A 442 -20.43 5.90 7.97
C PRO A 442 -21.22 7.18 8.27
N LEU A 443 -21.57 7.94 7.22
CA LEU A 443 -22.25 9.23 7.37
C LEU A 443 -23.53 9.10 8.19
N THR A 444 -24.28 8.02 7.99
CA THR A 444 -25.52 7.72 8.72
C THR A 444 -25.33 7.37 10.20
N GLN A 445 -24.10 7.06 10.62
CA GLN A 445 -23.74 6.73 12.01
C GLN A 445 -23.03 7.88 12.73
N ALA A 446 -22.73 8.98 12.04
CA ALA A 446 -22.16 10.16 12.67
C ALA A 446 -23.24 10.95 13.42
N SER A 447 -22.85 11.65 14.49
CA SER A 447 -23.73 12.58 15.21
C SER A 447 -23.61 13.98 14.61
N ARG A 448 -24.70 14.77 14.61
CA ARG A 448 -24.61 16.16 14.14
C ARG A 448 -23.56 17.00 14.88
N SER A 449 -23.38 16.77 16.18
CA SER A 449 -22.35 17.42 16.98
C SER A 449 -20.92 17.07 16.56
N SER A 450 -20.69 15.88 16.00
CA SER A 450 -19.36 15.45 15.55
C SER A 450 -18.98 15.94 14.16
N VAL A 451 -19.95 16.44 13.37
CA VAL A 451 -19.76 16.80 11.96
C VAL A 451 -20.12 18.26 11.64
N GLN A 452 -19.94 19.18 12.59
CA GLN A 452 -20.18 20.60 12.35
C GLN A 452 -19.02 21.27 11.60
N GLY A 453 -19.32 22.07 10.59
CA GLY A 453 -18.31 22.80 9.80
C GLY A 453 -17.75 21.99 8.63
N LYS A 454 -16.47 22.21 8.29
CA LYS A 454 -15.80 21.52 7.19
C LYS A 454 -15.30 20.14 7.62
N HIS A 455 -15.65 19.12 6.84
CA HIS A 455 -15.24 17.74 7.06
C HIS A 455 -14.90 17.07 5.73
N LYS A 456 -13.95 16.13 5.77
CA LYS A 456 -13.66 15.24 4.65
C LYS A 456 -14.77 14.21 4.52
N VAL A 457 -15.25 14.02 3.29
CA VAL A 457 -16.23 12.99 2.94
C VAL A 457 -15.66 12.18 1.80
N PHE A 458 -15.61 10.86 1.96
CA PHE A 458 -15.27 9.94 0.88
C PHE A 458 -16.41 8.94 0.69
N THR A 459 -16.48 8.32 -0.48
CA THR A 459 -17.49 7.31 -0.79
C THR A 459 -16.82 5.98 -1.07
N TYR A 460 -17.22 4.92 -0.40
CA TYR A 460 -16.91 3.56 -0.86
C TYR A 460 -17.92 3.18 -1.94
N VAL A 461 -17.41 2.80 -3.11
CA VAL A 461 -18.20 2.39 -4.27
C VAL A 461 -17.96 0.91 -4.49
N SER A 462 -18.99 0.09 -4.26
CA SER A 462 -18.94 -1.34 -4.58
C SER A 462 -19.45 -1.54 -5.99
N MET A 463 -18.61 -2.05 -6.89
CA MET A 463 -19.00 -2.44 -8.25
C MET A 463 -18.53 -3.88 -8.49
N PRO A 464 -19.16 -4.60 -9.45
CA PRO A 464 -18.68 -5.91 -9.85
C PRO A 464 -17.18 -5.91 -10.17
N HIS A 465 -16.49 -7.01 -9.83
CA HIS A 465 -15.04 -7.19 -10.03
C HIS A 465 -14.13 -6.19 -9.28
N SER A 466 -14.69 -5.47 -8.30
CA SER A 466 -14.11 -4.27 -7.68
C SER A 466 -13.75 -3.15 -8.66
N ASP A 467 -14.40 -3.09 -9.83
CA ASP A 467 -14.22 -1.99 -10.77
C ASP A 467 -14.45 -0.64 -10.06
N GLN A 468 -13.77 0.41 -10.51
CA GLN A 468 -13.91 1.74 -9.94
C GLN A 468 -14.67 2.69 -10.89
N PRO A 469 -15.53 3.59 -10.36
CA PRO A 469 -16.09 4.64 -11.19
C PRO A 469 -14.99 5.61 -11.61
N PHE A 470 -15.29 6.48 -12.57
CA PHE A 470 -14.36 7.54 -12.94
C PHE A 470 -14.41 8.72 -11.96
N ALA A 471 -15.61 9.07 -11.50
CA ALA A 471 -15.80 10.18 -10.56
C ALA A 471 -16.99 9.91 -9.63
N VAL A 472 -16.96 10.56 -8.47
CA VAL A 472 -18.09 10.60 -7.54
C VAL A 472 -18.46 12.05 -7.24
N GLY A 473 -19.69 12.41 -7.57
CA GLY A 473 -20.29 13.71 -7.30
C GLY A 473 -21.12 13.72 -6.04
N TYR A 474 -21.16 14.88 -5.40
CA TYR A 474 -21.95 15.17 -4.22
C TYR A 474 -22.85 16.36 -4.52
N SER A 475 -24.16 16.21 -4.33
CA SER A 475 -25.14 17.26 -4.56
C SER A 475 -26.22 17.29 -3.47
N GLN A 476 -26.91 18.40 -3.32
CA GLN A 476 -28.07 18.51 -2.44
C GLN A 476 -29.13 19.37 -3.12
N ALA A 477 -30.39 18.90 -3.13
CA ALA A 477 -31.51 19.59 -3.77
C ALA A 477 -31.22 20.02 -5.23
N GLY A 478 -30.53 19.16 -6.00
CA GLY A 478 -30.17 19.42 -7.40
C GLY A 478 -28.99 20.36 -7.62
N LYS A 479 -28.41 20.93 -6.56
CA LYS A 479 -27.20 21.76 -6.64
C LYS A 479 -25.95 20.89 -6.42
N GLN A 480 -25.04 20.87 -7.39
CA GLN A 480 -23.73 20.25 -7.25
C GLN A 480 -22.92 20.97 -6.16
N LEU A 481 -22.41 20.22 -5.19
CA LEU A 481 -21.56 20.72 -4.10
C LEU A 481 -20.09 20.51 -4.44
N SER A 482 -19.74 19.30 -4.87
CA SER A 482 -18.37 18.92 -5.24
C SER A 482 -18.37 17.67 -6.11
N ILE A 483 -17.25 17.41 -6.78
CA ILE A 483 -17.00 16.18 -7.52
C ILE A 483 -15.54 15.78 -7.35
N SER A 484 -15.31 14.52 -7.01
CA SER A 484 -13.97 13.95 -6.91
C SER A 484 -13.70 13.05 -8.10
N HIS A 485 -12.53 13.25 -8.72
CA HIS A 485 -12.08 12.50 -9.90
C HIS A 485 -10.94 11.53 -9.60
N GLU A 486 -10.61 11.38 -8.31
CA GLU A 486 -9.51 10.52 -7.88
C GLU A 486 -9.90 9.78 -6.61
N LEU A 487 -9.66 8.47 -6.61
CA LEU A 487 -9.83 7.59 -5.46
C LEU A 487 -9.04 8.14 -4.23
N PRO A 488 -9.60 8.17 -3.00
CA PRO A 488 -10.82 7.53 -2.50
C PRO A 488 -12.13 8.28 -2.75
N TRP A 489 -12.17 9.19 -3.74
CA TRP A 489 -13.32 10.05 -4.02
C TRP A 489 -13.62 11.04 -2.89
N GLU A 490 -12.56 11.45 -2.18
CA GLU A 490 -12.66 12.37 -1.07
C GLU A 490 -12.89 13.81 -1.55
N VAL A 491 -13.71 14.53 -0.82
CA VAL A 491 -13.99 15.96 -0.95
C VAL A 491 -14.09 16.61 0.43
N ASP A 492 -13.87 17.91 0.51
CA ASP A 492 -14.23 18.69 1.71
C ASP A 492 -15.65 19.25 1.57
N LEU A 493 -16.56 18.89 2.49
CA LEU A 493 -17.91 19.42 2.58
C LEU A 493 -18.09 20.27 3.84
N ASP A 494 -18.75 21.41 3.71
CA ASP A 494 -19.09 22.29 4.82
C ASP A 494 -20.53 22.01 5.29
N PHE A 495 -20.67 21.14 6.29
CA PHE A 495 -21.95 20.72 6.86
C PHE A 495 -22.74 21.85 7.49
N ALA A 496 -22.11 22.99 7.82
CA ALA A 496 -22.84 24.18 8.27
C ALA A 496 -23.62 24.88 7.14
N LYS A 497 -23.32 24.56 5.88
CA LYS A 497 -23.98 25.12 4.68
C LYS A 497 -24.98 24.15 4.04
N LEU A 498 -25.10 22.94 4.56
CA LEU A 498 -26.05 21.95 4.07
C LEU A 498 -27.41 22.13 4.74
N ASP A 499 -28.48 21.87 4.00
CA ASP A 499 -29.83 21.81 4.54
C ASP A 499 -29.99 20.50 5.34
N PRO A 500 -30.17 20.54 6.67
CA PRO A 500 -30.31 19.33 7.48
C PRO A 500 -31.61 18.55 7.20
N ALA A 501 -32.58 19.14 6.50
CA ALA A 501 -33.83 18.47 6.13
C ALA A 501 -33.73 17.71 4.79
N GLN A 502 -32.67 17.92 4.01
CA GLN A 502 -32.48 17.31 2.69
C GLN A 502 -31.35 16.29 2.73
N PRO A 503 -31.51 15.13 2.05
CA PRO A 503 -30.42 14.16 1.94
C PRO A 503 -29.27 14.71 1.09
N LEU A 504 -28.08 14.18 1.31
CA LEU A 504 -26.97 14.29 0.38
C LEU A 504 -27.17 13.27 -0.74
N THR A 505 -27.15 13.72 -1.99
CA THR A 505 -27.17 12.83 -3.16
C THR A 505 -25.74 12.57 -3.60
N ILE A 506 -25.38 11.29 -3.66
CA ILE A 506 -24.09 10.80 -4.13
C ILE A 506 -24.30 10.15 -5.49
N THR A 507 -23.48 10.49 -6.47
CA THR A 507 -23.61 10.00 -7.84
C THR A 507 -22.27 9.47 -8.33
N ALA A 508 -22.22 8.22 -8.77
CA ALA A 508 -21.05 7.64 -9.43
C ALA A 508 -21.16 7.83 -10.94
N TYR A 509 -20.05 8.21 -11.59
CA TYR A 509 -20.00 8.52 -13.02
C TYR A 509 -19.02 7.62 -13.76
N SER A 510 -19.36 7.34 -15.01
CA SER A 510 -18.47 6.73 -15.99
C SER A 510 -17.42 7.73 -16.47
N ARG A 511 -16.45 7.27 -17.25
CA ARG A 511 -15.46 8.15 -17.91
C ARG A 511 -16.07 9.10 -18.94
N SER A 512 -17.24 8.75 -19.51
CA SER A 512 -18.03 9.66 -20.35
C SER A 512 -18.79 10.72 -19.54
N MET A 513 -18.67 10.71 -18.20
CA MET A 513 -19.45 11.51 -17.26
C MET A 513 -20.95 11.18 -17.29
N GLU A 514 -21.31 9.97 -17.71
CA GLU A 514 -22.67 9.46 -17.62
C GLU A 514 -22.92 8.86 -16.23
N LYS A 515 -24.14 8.99 -15.73
CA LYS A 515 -24.52 8.49 -14.41
C LYS A 515 -24.56 6.97 -14.42
N LEU A 516 -23.74 6.34 -13.57
CA LEU A 516 -23.73 4.89 -13.33
C LEU A 516 -24.71 4.50 -12.22
N ALA A 517 -24.64 5.20 -11.09
CA ALA A 517 -25.47 4.94 -9.93
C ALA A 517 -25.67 6.22 -9.13
N GLU A 518 -26.74 6.25 -8.32
CA GLU A 518 -27.08 7.39 -7.47
C GLU A 518 -27.75 6.91 -6.19
N GLN A 519 -27.34 7.50 -5.06
CA GLN A 519 -27.87 7.16 -3.75
C GLN A 519 -28.10 8.43 -2.92
N GLN A 520 -29.26 8.49 -2.28
CA GLN A 520 -29.56 9.53 -1.30
C GLN A 520 -29.21 9.05 0.10
N VAL A 521 -28.41 9.83 0.82
CA VAL A 521 -27.97 9.52 2.17
C VAL A 521 -28.45 10.62 3.13
N PRO A 522 -29.22 10.30 4.17
CA PRO A 522 -29.65 11.30 5.14
C PRO A 522 -28.44 11.88 5.88
N LEU A 523 -28.49 13.19 6.17
CA LEU A 523 -27.47 13.83 6.98
C LEU A 523 -27.58 13.42 8.46
N PRO A 524 -26.47 13.45 9.22
CA PRO A 524 -26.46 13.25 10.66
C PRO A 524 -27.51 14.09 11.38
N LYS A 525 -28.30 13.43 12.24
CA LYS A 525 -29.34 14.10 13.04
C LYS A 525 -28.77 14.76 14.28
#